data_AF-A0A420XRM0-F1
#
_entry.id   AF-A0A420XRM0-F1
#
_cell.length_a   1.000
_cell.length_b   1.000
_cell.length_c   1.000
_cell.angle_alpha   90.00
_cell.angle_beta   90.00
_cell.angle_gamma   90.00
#
_symmetry.space_group_name_H-M   'P 1'
#
loop_
_entity.id
_entity.type
_entity.pdbx_description
1 polymer ?
#
loop_
_entity_poly.entity_id
_entity_poly.type
_entity_poly.pdbx_seq_one_letter_code
_entity_poly.pdbx_strand_id
1 'polypeptide(L)'
;MSETYAPTRRSNKVADWVETTALSRRTSLGSDLLHQLGRDVGYSQSDVALGLTTMSRRASLLEAAYPFRVGGGGAAATADPHTAPWTALLLMSAESPARRALDIPAAAAHLERVTASALRSLFGPGTSSLRFGAGEEGRPAAFSEAIKWLAGMMHVPVGTAYRPPHGKDGGVDVVAWRPFPDRRSGFPVLLAQCTLEKDFVQKAADVDVRVWAGYLRLDIEPYTALAIPDVVPAGEEWNALAAKTVVLDRVRLAAMIPQEAHLDDDLRPVSRWAEERLELMRAQE
;
A
#
# COMPACT_ATOMS: atom_id res chain seq x y z
N MET A 1 -26.02 10.67 13.22
CA MET A 1 -24.93 9.96 12.52
C MET A 1 -25.60 8.90 11.67
N SER A 2 -25.77 9.14 10.36
CA SER A 2 -26.41 8.16 9.46
C SER A 2 -25.62 6.86 9.51
N GLU A 3 -26.31 5.72 9.50
CA GLU A 3 -25.72 4.38 9.41
C GLU A 3 -24.56 4.39 8.40
N THR A 4 -23.35 4.36 8.94
CA THR A 4 -22.15 4.70 8.18
C THR A 4 -21.85 3.54 7.25
N TYR A 5 -22.03 3.76 5.95
CA TYR A 5 -21.64 2.81 4.91
C TYR A 5 -20.24 2.25 5.15
N ALA A 6 -20.16 0.96 5.49
CA ALA A 6 -18.91 0.26 5.70
C ALA A 6 -18.51 -0.46 4.40
N PRO A 7 -17.28 -0.29 3.89
CA PRO A 7 -16.87 -0.92 2.64
C PRO A 7 -16.92 -2.44 2.77
N THR A 8 -17.65 -3.09 1.87
CA THR A 8 -17.75 -4.54 1.77
C THR A 8 -16.78 -5.06 0.71
N ARG A 9 -16.48 -6.37 0.74
CA ARG A 9 -15.65 -6.99 -0.30
C ARG A 9 -16.26 -6.82 -1.69
N ARG A 10 -17.59 -6.97 -1.80
CA ARG A 10 -18.33 -6.79 -3.05
C ARG A 10 -18.24 -5.35 -3.55
N SER A 11 -18.48 -4.36 -2.68
CA SER A 11 -18.44 -2.97 -3.08
C SER A 11 -17.04 -2.51 -3.51
N ASN A 12 -15.99 -2.96 -2.81
CA ASN A 12 -14.60 -2.68 -3.19
C ASN A 12 -14.27 -3.30 -4.55
N LYS A 13 -14.71 -4.55 -4.80
CA LYS A 13 -14.48 -5.21 -6.08
C LYS A 13 -15.12 -4.50 -7.25
N VAL A 14 -16.36 -4.04 -7.10
CA VAL A 14 -17.06 -3.30 -8.17
C VAL A 14 -16.43 -1.92 -8.36
N ALA A 15 -16.07 -1.22 -7.28
CA ALA A 15 -15.37 0.06 -7.39
C ALA A 15 -14.02 -0.07 -8.12
N ASP A 16 -13.21 -1.06 -7.75
CA ASP A 16 -11.91 -1.33 -8.39
C ASP A 16 -12.07 -1.69 -9.88
N TRP A 17 -13.16 -2.40 -10.24
CA TRP A 17 -13.51 -2.63 -11.64
C TRP A 17 -13.83 -1.32 -12.38
N VAL A 18 -14.70 -0.46 -11.84
CA VAL A 18 -15.02 0.85 -12.45
C VAL A 18 -13.77 1.71 -12.61
N GLU A 19 -12.94 1.78 -11.55
CA GLU A 19 -11.66 2.51 -11.56
C GLU A 19 -10.73 2.00 -12.67
N THR A 20 -10.58 0.67 -12.79
CA THR A 20 -9.72 0.07 -13.80
C THR A 20 -10.24 0.32 -15.23
N THR A 21 -11.56 0.21 -15.44
CA THR A 21 -12.19 0.54 -16.72
C THR A 21 -12.06 2.04 -17.08
N ALA A 22 -12.09 2.93 -16.08
CA ALA A 22 -11.90 4.36 -16.31
C ALA A 22 -10.45 4.67 -16.71
N LEU A 23 -9.48 3.94 -16.16
CA LEU A 23 -8.06 4.07 -16.52
C LEU A 23 -7.75 3.56 -17.93
N SER A 24 -8.39 2.48 -18.37
CA SER A 24 -8.19 1.92 -19.71
C SER A 24 -8.76 2.85 -20.79
N ARG A 25 -10.00 3.30 -20.66
CA ARG A 25 -10.71 3.98 -21.76
C ARG A 25 -10.38 5.46 -22.01
N ARG A 26 -9.58 6.12 -21.17
CA ARG A 26 -9.22 7.57 -21.21
C ARG A 26 -10.40 8.55 -21.36
N THR A 27 -11.62 8.08 -21.17
CA THR A 27 -12.86 8.84 -21.39
C THR A 27 -13.75 8.73 -20.17
N SER A 28 -14.70 9.67 -20.04
CA SER A 28 -15.67 9.60 -18.95
C SER A 28 -16.64 8.45 -19.19
N LEU A 29 -16.82 7.61 -18.18
CA LEU A 29 -17.74 6.49 -18.20
C LEU A 29 -19.10 6.96 -17.66
N GLY A 30 -20.05 7.17 -18.56
CA GLY A 30 -21.44 7.46 -18.19
C GLY A 30 -22.15 6.24 -17.61
N SER A 31 -23.26 6.47 -16.91
CA SER A 31 -24.05 5.42 -16.24
C SER A 31 -24.49 4.31 -17.19
N ASP A 32 -24.98 4.66 -18.39
CA ASP A 32 -25.44 3.67 -19.38
C ASP A 32 -24.31 2.74 -19.85
N LEU A 33 -23.14 3.31 -20.11
CA LEU A 33 -21.97 2.56 -20.52
C LEU A 33 -21.48 1.64 -19.37
N LEU A 34 -21.44 2.15 -18.15
CA LEU A 34 -21.09 1.34 -16.97
C LEU A 34 -22.08 0.20 -16.76
N HIS A 35 -23.38 0.42 -16.96
CA HIS A 35 -24.38 -0.65 -16.87
C HIS A 35 -24.21 -1.67 -17.99
N GLN A 36 -23.90 -1.24 -19.21
CA GLN A 36 -23.63 -2.15 -20.32
C GLN A 36 -22.41 -3.02 -20.04
N LEU A 37 -21.26 -2.41 -19.76
CA LEU A 37 -20.01 -3.11 -19.47
C LEU A 37 -20.13 -3.99 -18.21
N GLY A 38 -20.87 -3.51 -17.21
CA GLY A 38 -21.13 -4.25 -15.98
C GLY A 38 -21.86 -5.56 -16.24
N ARG A 39 -22.87 -5.56 -17.13
CA ARG A 39 -23.59 -6.79 -17.50
C ARG A 39 -22.66 -7.84 -18.13
N ASP A 40 -21.71 -7.41 -18.95
CA ASP A 40 -20.77 -8.32 -19.63
C ASP A 40 -19.86 -9.07 -18.64
N VAL A 41 -19.65 -8.50 -17.45
CA VAL A 41 -18.87 -9.10 -16.35
C VAL A 41 -19.74 -9.59 -15.18
N GLY A 42 -21.07 -9.62 -15.35
CA GLY A 42 -22.01 -10.16 -14.36
C GLY A 42 -22.41 -9.22 -13.22
N TYR A 43 -22.17 -7.91 -13.36
CA TYR A 43 -22.65 -6.90 -12.42
C TYR A 43 -24.04 -6.37 -12.78
N SER A 44 -24.90 -6.29 -11.77
CA SER A 44 -26.21 -5.65 -11.86
C SER A 44 -26.11 -4.12 -11.83
N GLN A 45 -27.20 -3.42 -12.15
CA GLN A 45 -27.26 -1.96 -11.99
C GLN A 45 -27.03 -1.53 -10.52
N SER A 46 -27.56 -2.29 -9.56
CA SER A 46 -27.32 -2.05 -8.14
C SER A 46 -25.86 -2.23 -7.74
N ASP A 47 -25.13 -3.16 -8.37
CA ASP A 47 -23.70 -3.34 -8.12
C ASP A 47 -22.92 -2.12 -8.62
N VAL A 48 -23.21 -1.64 -9.83
CA VAL A 48 -22.56 -0.45 -10.40
C VAL A 48 -22.82 0.77 -9.53
N ALA A 49 -24.06 0.98 -9.08
CA ALA A 49 -24.41 2.07 -8.16
C ALA A 49 -23.65 1.97 -6.82
N LEU A 50 -23.50 0.76 -6.29
CA LEU A 50 -22.72 0.48 -5.08
C LEU A 50 -21.22 0.79 -5.28
N GLY A 51 -20.67 0.44 -6.44
CA GLY A 51 -19.30 0.77 -6.84
C GLY A 51 -19.07 2.28 -6.91
N LEU A 52 -19.94 3.01 -7.61
CA LEU A 52 -19.86 4.48 -7.72
C LEU A 52 -20.03 5.19 -6.37
N THR A 53 -20.89 4.67 -5.49
CA THR A 53 -21.03 5.18 -4.11
C THR A 53 -19.73 4.98 -3.32
N THR A 54 -19.09 3.82 -3.49
CA THR A 54 -17.79 3.51 -2.87
C THR A 54 -16.69 4.44 -3.39
N MET A 55 -16.63 4.66 -4.70
CA MET A 55 -15.69 5.60 -5.31
C MET A 55 -15.92 7.03 -4.82
N SER A 56 -17.17 7.47 -4.70
CA SER A 56 -17.50 8.81 -4.17
C SER A 56 -16.99 9.00 -2.74
N ARG A 57 -17.11 7.97 -1.90
CA ARG A 57 -16.52 7.96 -0.55
C ARG A 57 -14.99 7.99 -0.58
N ARG A 58 -14.35 7.25 -1.48
CA ARG A 58 -12.89 7.28 -1.64
C ARG A 58 -12.42 8.68 -2.06
N ALA A 59 -13.11 9.29 -3.01
CA ALA A 59 -12.87 10.66 -3.45
C ALA A 59 -13.00 11.68 -2.30
N SER A 60 -14.00 11.54 -1.42
CA SER A 60 -14.15 12.45 -0.29
C SER A 60 -13.13 12.24 0.82
N LEU A 61 -12.59 11.03 0.97
CA LEU A 61 -11.58 10.71 2.00
C LEU A 61 -10.16 11.12 1.57
N LEU A 62 -9.86 11.03 0.28
CA LEU A 62 -8.51 11.18 -0.26
C LEU A 62 -8.31 12.47 -1.03
N GLU A 63 -9.40 13.15 -1.41
CA GLU A 63 -9.38 14.40 -2.17
C GLU A 63 -8.45 14.27 -3.39
N ALA A 64 -7.40 15.08 -3.46
CA ALA A 64 -6.46 15.11 -4.57
C ALA A 64 -5.59 13.83 -4.70
N ALA A 65 -5.48 13.01 -3.65
CA ALA A 65 -4.77 11.73 -3.70
C ALA A 65 -5.56 10.63 -4.43
N TYR A 66 -6.85 10.86 -4.73
CA TYR A 66 -7.68 9.92 -5.49
C TYR A 66 -7.77 10.34 -6.96
N PRO A 67 -7.25 9.54 -7.91
CA PRO A 67 -7.08 9.93 -9.31
C PRO A 67 -8.37 9.78 -10.14
N PHE A 68 -9.55 9.91 -9.52
CA PHE A 68 -10.83 9.76 -10.18
C PHE A 68 -11.82 10.86 -9.79
N ARG A 69 -12.59 11.31 -10.78
CA ARG A 69 -13.76 12.15 -10.60
C ARG A 69 -15.00 11.29 -10.68
N VAL A 70 -15.90 11.45 -9.72
CA VAL A 70 -17.16 10.68 -9.61
C VAL A 70 -18.32 11.65 -9.51
N GLY A 71 -19.35 11.45 -10.32
CA GLY A 71 -20.53 12.34 -10.33
C GLY A 71 -21.50 11.99 -11.44
N GLY A 72 -22.76 12.41 -11.30
CA GLY A 72 -23.78 12.21 -12.34
C GLY A 72 -24.03 10.75 -12.74
N GLY A 73 -23.77 9.79 -11.85
CA GLY A 73 -23.87 8.35 -12.14
C GLY A 73 -22.73 7.79 -12.98
N GLY A 74 -21.61 8.50 -13.10
CA GLY A 74 -20.44 8.09 -13.86
C GLY A 74 -19.12 8.32 -13.13
N ALA A 75 -18.03 7.92 -13.79
CA ALA A 75 -16.67 8.11 -13.29
C ALA A 75 -15.68 8.39 -14.43
N ALA A 76 -14.62 9.12 -14.13
CA ALA A 76 -13.53 9.40 -15.07
C ALA A 76 -12.20 9.45 -14.33
N ALA A 77 -11.13 8.94 -14.94
CA ALA A 77 -9.77 9.19 -14.46
C ALA A 77 -9.42 10.69 -14.60
N THR A 78 -8.48 11.16 -13.78
CA THR A 78 -7.84 12.48 -13.97
C THR A 78 -6.90 12.46 -15.18
N ALA A 79 -6.26 13.59 -15.52
CA ALA A 79 -5.39 13.68 -16.70
C ALA A 79 -4.16 12.77 -16.59
N ASP A 80 -3.50 12.77 -15.42
CA ASP A 80 -2.26 12.04 -15.17
C ASP A 80 -2.42 11.05 -14.00
N PRO A 81 -3.30 10.05 -14.12
CA PRO A 81 -3.66 9.21 -12.99
C PRO A 81 -2.49 8.35 -12.49
N HIS A 82 -1.52 8.06 -13.36
CA HIS A 82 -0.32 7.26 -13.03
C HIS A 82 0.59 7.94 -12.00
N THR A 83 0.49 9.26 -11.83
CA THR A 83 1.24 10.01 -10.81
C THR A 83 0.71 9.78 -9.40
N ALA A 84 -0.55 9.36 -9.26
CA ALA A 84 -1.13 9.05 -7.96
C ALA A 84 -0.73 7.63 -7.52
N PRO A 85 -0.16 7.45 -6.31
CA PRO A 85 0.17 6.12 -5.76
C PRO A 85 -1.03 5.15 -5.75
N TRP A 86 -2.24 5.70 -5.62
CA TRP A 86 -3.49 4.94 -5.74
C TRP A 86 -3.53 4.06 -7.00
N THR A 87 -3.12 4.61 -8.14
CA THR A 87 -3.17 3.90 -9.43
C THR A 87 -2.24 2.70 -9.42
N ALA A 88 -1.01 2.86 -8.93
CA ALA A 88 -0.07 1.76 -8.82
C ALA A 88 -0.62 0.66 -7.90
N LEU A 89 -1.15 1.03 -6.73
CA LEU A 89 -1.74 0.08 -5.79
C LEU A 89 -2.96 -0.64 -6.39
N LEU A 90 -3.84 0.06 -7.10
CA LEU A 90 -4.98 -0.55 -7.80
C LEU A 90 -4.53 -1.56 -8.87
N LEU A 91 -3.45 -1.29 -9.60
CA LEU A 91 -2.92 -2.22 -10.59
C LEU A 91 -2.31 -3.48 -9.95
N MET A 92 -1.77 -3.37 -8.74
CA MET A 92 -1.19 -4.48 -7.96
C MET A 92 -2.24 -5.34 -7.25
N SER A 93 -3.45 -4.83 -7.08
CA SER A 93 -4.48 -5.44 -6.25
C SER A 93 -4.91 -6.84 -6.66
N ALA A 94 -5.22 -7.70 -5.69
CA ALA A 94 -5.48 -9.12 -5.89
C ALA A 94 -6.62 -9.39 -6.89
N GLU A 95 -7.65 -8.54 -6.86
CA GLU A 95 -8.83 -8.62 -7.72
C GLU A 95 -8.73 -7.75 -8.98
N SER A 96 -7.62 -7.04 -9.18
CA SER A 96 -7.42 -6.20 -10.36
C SER A 96 -7.31 -7.05 -11.62
N PRO A 97 -8.06 -6.75 -12.70
CA PRO A 97 -7.88 -7.41 -13.99
C PRO A 97 -6.43 -7.33 -14.51
N ALA A 98 -5.72 -6.23 -14.18
CA ALA A 98 -4.33 -6.01 -14.56
C ALA A 98 -3.36 -7.00 -13.89
N ARG A 99 -3.75 -7.64 -12.79
CA ARG A 99 -2.85 -8.46 -11.99
C ARG A 99 -2.37 -9.74 -12.68
N ARG A 100 -3.14 -10.29 -13.62
CA ARG A 100 -2.78 -11.56 -14.29
C ARG A 100 -1.48 -11.46 -15.09
N ALA A 101 -1.15 -10.27 -15.58
CA ALA A 101 0.03 -10.00 -16.41
C ALA A 101 1.15 -9.29 -15.63
N LEU A 102 1.09 -9.33 -14.29
CA LEU A 102 1.96 -8.57 -13.41
C LEU A 102 3.22 -9.39 -13.07
N ASP A 103 4.39 -8.77 -13.25
CA ASP A 103 5.62 -9.25 -12.64
C ASP A 103 5.53 -9.03 -11.12
N ILE A 104 5.29 -10.12 -10.39
CA ILE A 104 5.05 -10.09 -8.94
C ILE A 104 6.26 -9.53 -8.17
N PRO A 105 7.50 -10.01 -8.40
CA PRO A 105 8.70 -9.38 -7.83
C PRO A 105 8.81 -7.87 -8.07
N ALA A 106 8.61 -7.41 -9.31
CA ALA A 106 8.71 -5.98 -9.63
C ALA A 106 7.62 -5.17 -8.90
N ALA A 107 6.38 -5.66 -8.90
CA ALA A 107 5.29 -5.02 -8.18
C ALA A 107 5.48 -5.01 -6.66
N ALA A 108 6.04 -6.07 -6.08
CA ALA A 108 6.36 -6.13 -4.66
C ALA A 108 7.38 -5.04 -4.29
N ALA A 109 8.43 -4.88 -5.10
CA ALA A 109 9.40 -3.79 -4.91
C ALA A 109 8.76 -2.40 -5.01
N HIS A 110 7.77 -2.20 -5.88
CA HIS A 110 7.02 -0.95 -5.95
C HIS A 110 6.08 -0.73 -4.77
N LEU A 111 5.46 -1.79 -4.23
CA LEU A 111 4.67 -1.71 -2.99
C LEU A 111 5.56 -1.31 -1.80
N GLU A 112 6.77 -1.84 -1.71
CA GLU A 112 7.74 -1.42 -0.70
C GLU A 112 8.11 0.06 -0.82
N ARG A 113 8.32 0.57 -2.04
CA ARG A 113 8.59 2.01 -2.30
C ARG A 113 7.43 2.89 -1.86
N VAL A 114 6.20 2.51 -2.20
CA VAL A 114 4.98 3.22 -1.78
C VAL A 114 4.87 3.20 -0.25
N THR A 115 5.10 2.05 0.36
CA THR A 115 5.03 1.87 1.82
C THR A 115 6.09 2.70 2.54
N ALA A 116 7.35 2.66 2.09
CA ALA A 116 8.39 3.51 2.65
C ALA A 116 8.02 4.99 2.55
N SER A 117 7.58 5.45 1.37
CA SER A 117 7.17 6.85 1.19
C SER A 117 6.02 7.25 2.11
N ALA A 118 5.00 6.40 2.24
CA ALA A 118 3.87 6.63 3.14
C ALA A 118 4.31 6.71 4.61
N LEU A 119 5.23 5.84 5.03
CA LEU A 119 5.69 5.77 6.42
C LEU A 119 6.57 6.95 6.84
N ARG A 120 7.15 7.71 5.92
CA ARG A 120 7.83 8.99 6.25
C ARG A 120 6.90 10.03 6.88
N SER A 121 5.59 9.91 6.69
CA SER A 121 4.63 10.83 7.28
C SER A 121 4.02 10.31 8.59
N LEU A 122 4.16 9.02 8.90
CA LEU A 122 3.33 8.35 9.91
C LEU A 122 3.52 8.93 11.32
N PHE A 123 4.76 9.15 11.76
CA PHE A 123 5.06 9.74 13.07
C PHE A 123 5.26 11.27 13.00
N GLY A 124 4.91 11.89 11.87
CA GLY A 124 5.05 13.31 11.62
C GLY A 124 6.46 13.73 11.16
N PRO A 125 6.76 15.05 11.14
CA PRO A 125 8.03 15.57 10.66
C PRO A 125 9.23 14.96 11.39
N GLY A 126 10.27 14.63 10.62
CA GLY A 126 11.50 13.98 11.11
C GLY A 126 11.44 12.45 11.15
N THR A 127 10.34 11.83 10.72
CA THR A 127 10.29 10.37 10.56
C THR A 127 11.19 9.95 9.39
N SER A 128 12.04 8.97 9.66
CA SER A 128 12.83 8.27 8.66
C SER A 128 12.16 6.95 8.31
N SER A 129 12.31 6.53 7.06
CA SER A 129 11.90 5.22 6.61
C SER A 129 12.86 4.72 5.55
N LEU A 130 13.05 3.41 5.48
CA LEU A 130 13.79 2.77 4.38
C LEU A 130 13.19 1.42 4.05
N ARG A 131 13.48 0.95 2.83
CA ARG A 131 13.19 -0.42 2.44
C ARG A 131 14.27 -1.32 3.01
N PHE A 132 13.86 -2.27 3.83
CA PHE A 132 14.74 -3.29 4.39
C PHE A 132 14.69 -4.59 3.59
N GLY A 133 13.71 -4.80 2.71
CA GLY A 133 13.64 -5.99 1.84
C GLY A 133 14.89 -6.19 0.96
N ALA A 134 15.06 -7.38 0.39
CA ALA A 134 16.18 -7.68 -0.49
C ALA A 134 16.22 -6.77 -1.72
N GLY A 135 17.40 -6.22 -2.06
CA GLY A 135 17.59 -5.38 -3.24
C GLY A 135 17.51 -3.87 -3.01
N GLU A 136 17.47 -3.42 -1.76
CA GLU A 136 17.69 -2.00 -1.46
C GLU A 136 19.14 -1.58 -1.73
N GLU A 137 19.32 -0.43 -2.35
CA GLU A 137 20.64 0.11 -2.67
C GLU A 137 21.42 0.41 -1.37
N GLY A 138 22.63 -0.12 -1.28
CA GLY A 138 23.48 0.02 -0.09
C GLY A 138 23.16 -0.93 1.07
N ARG A 139 22.06 -1.70 1.02
CA ARG A 139 21.79 -2.75 2.01
C ARG A 139 22.73 -3.94 1.81
N PRO A 140 23.47 -4.38 2.84
CA PRO A 140 24.27 -5.60 2.77
C PRO A 140 23.42 -6.86 2.49
N ALA A 141 23.92 -7.76 1.66
CA ALA A 141 23.21 -9.00 1.30
C ALA A 141 23.09 -9.99 2.48
N ALA A 142 24.08 -10.02 3.37
CA ALA A 142 24.04 -10.87 4.56
C ALA A 142 23.17 -10.21 5.63
N PHE A 143 22.14 -10.92 6.10
CA PHE A 143 21.17 -10.39 7.07
C PHE A 143 21.83 -9.80 8.34
N SER A 144 22.85 -10.47 8.89
CA SER A 144 23.58 -9.95 10.06
C SER A 144 24.27 -8.60 9.79
N GLU A 145 24.79 -8.41 8.59
CA GLU A 145 25.39 -7.13 8.18
C GLU A 145 24.31 -6.09 7.88
N ALA A 146 23.17 -6.49 7.32
CA ALA A 146 22.01 -5.61 7.14
C ALA A 146 21.46 -5.09 8.48
N ILE A 147 21.45 -5.91 9.53
CA ILE A 147 21.09 -5.47 10.89
C ILE A 147 22.10 -4.43 11.41
N LYS A 148 23.41 -4.66 11.26
CA LYS A 148 24.44 -3.68 11.68
C LYS A 148 24.31 -2.38 10.91
N TRP A 149 24.04 -2.46 9.61
CA TRP A 149 23.79 -1.31 8.76
C TRP A 149 22.57 -0.52 9.23
N LEU A 150 21.42 -1.19 9.43
CA LEU A 150 20.20 -0.55 9.93
C LEU A 150 20.42 0.08 11.32
N ALA A 151 21.11 -0.62 12.23
CA ALA A 151 21.45 -0.09 13.55
C ALA A 151 22.29 1.20 13.46
N GLY A 152 23.24 1.24 12.51
CA GLY A 152 24.00 2.44 12.18
C GLY A 152 23.13 3.60 11.69
N MET A 153 22.19 3.32 10.77
CA MET A 153 21.25 4.31 10.26
C MET A 153 20.31 4.86 11.35
N MET A 154 19.89 3.99 12.28
CA MET A 154 19.02 4.35 13.40
C MET A 154 19.77 4.97 14.58
N HIS A 155 21.11 4.95 14.58
CA HIS A 155 21.95 5.30 15.72
C HIS A 155 21.63 4.52 17.01
N VAL A 156 21.32 3.22 16.88
CA VAL A 156 21.09 2.32 18.01
C VAL A 156 22.20 1.26 18.09
N PRO A 157 22.49 0.71 19.28
CA PRO A 157 23.43 -0.40 19.39
C PRO A 157 22.88 -1.67 18.72
N VAL A 158 23.78 -2.49 18.18
CA VAL A 158 23.45 -3.85 17.78
C VAL A 158 23.16 -4.68 19.03
N GLY A 159 22.06 -5.43 18.99
CA GLY A 159 21.64 -6.32 20.06
C GLY A 159 22.51 -7.57 20.13
N THR A 160 22.51 -8.22 21.29
CA THR A 160 23.33 -9.41 21.56
C THR A 160 22.55 -10.71 21.44
N ALA A 161 21.24 -10.64 21.23
CA ALA A 161 20.35 -11.79 21.19
C ALA A 161 20.18 -12.36 19.76
N TYR A 162 21.23 -12.24 18.93
CA TYR A 162 21.16 -12.69 17.55
C TYR A 162 20.88 -14.19 17.46
N ARG A 163 19.76 -14.52 16.82
CA ARG A 163 19.41 -15.84 16.31
C ARG A 163 19.20 -15.68 14.80
N PRO A 164 19.53 -16.66 13.95
CA PRO A 164 19.19 -16.54 12.53
C PRO A 164 17.67 -16.43 12.35
N PRO A 165 17.16 -15.48 11.54
CA PRO A 165 15.73 -15.41 11.25
C PRO A 165 15.30 -16.65 10.46
N HIS A 166 14.03 -17.04 10.60
CA HIS A 166 13.47 -18.18 9.84
C HIS A 166 13.26 -17.84 8.34
N GLY A 167 13.38 -16.57 7.95
CA GLY A 167 13.32 -16.09 6.56
C GLY A 167 14.45 -15.10 6.23
N LYS A 168 14.66 -14.81 4.94
CA LYS A 168 15.80 -14.01 4.46
C LYS A 168 15.91 -12.62 5.11
N ASP A 169 14.76 -11.98 5.34
CA ASP A 169 14.67 -10.60 5.82
C ASP A 169 13.96 -10.49 7.18
N GLY A 170 13.77 -11.61 7.90
CA GLY A 170 13.08 -11.59 9.21
C GLY A 170 11.61 -11.13 9.14
N GLY A 171 10.98 -11.23 7.96
CA GLY A 171 9.59 -10.85 7.71
C GLY A 171 9.35 -9.35 7.52
N VAL A 172 10.41 -8.51 7.49
CA VAL A 172 10.28 -7.06 7.37
C VAL A 172 10.79 -6.57 6.04
N ASP A 173 9.96 -5.80 5.34
CA ASP A 173 10.28 -5.23 4.04
C ASP A 173 10.56 -3.72 4.13
N VAL A 174 9.95 -3.02 5.10
CA VAL A 174 10.13 -1.58 5.32
C VAL A 174 10.25 -1.30 6.81
N VAL A 175 11.19 -0.44 7.19
CA VAL A 175 11.38 0.03 8.57
C VAL A 175 11.16 1.53 8.62
N ALA A 176 10.43 2.01 9.63
CA ALA A 176 10.27 3.44 9.89
C ALA A 176 10.53 3.76 11.36
N TRP A 177 11.15 4.90 11.63
CA TRP A 177 11.43 5.37 12.99
C TRP A 177 11.48 6.89 13.03
N ARG A 178 11.21 7.48 14.20
CA ARG A 178 11.31 8.93 14.37
C ARG A 178 12.24 9.28 15.53
N PRO A 179 13.53 9.55 15.26
CA PRO A 179 14.47 9.88 16.32
C PRO A 179 14.08 11.21 16.97
N PHE A 180 14.43 11.36 18.25
CA PHE A 180 14.36 12.65 18.92
C PHE A 180 15.57 13.52 18.55
N PRO A 181 15.47 14.87 18.66
CA PRO A 181 16.56 15.78 18.30
C PRO A 181 17.87 15.53 19.06
N ASP A 182 17.81 14.95 20.25
CA ASP A 182 18.98 14.59 21.08
C ASP A 182 19.66 13.28 20.65
N ARG A 183 19.11 12.58 19.64
CA ARG A 183 19.56 11.29 19.10
C ARG A 183 19.68 10.18 20.13
N ARG A 184 18.98 10.31 21.26
CA ARG A 184 18.89 9.23 22.23
C ARG A 184 17.93 8.16 21.71
N SER A 185 18.15 6.93 22.15
CA SER A 185 17.26 5.80 21.91
C SER A 185 15.92 5.97 22.65
N GLY A 186 15.01 5.01 22.51
CA GLY A 186 13.66 5.09 23.09
C GLY A 186 12.64 5.86 22.22
N PHE A 187 12.91 5.97 20.92
CA PHE A 187 11.99 6.54 19.93
C PHE A 187 11.07 5.48 19.30
N PRO A 188 9.90 5.87 18.76
CA PRO A 188 9.01 4.95 18.06
C PRO A 188 9.67 4.32 16.82
N VAL A 189 9.50 3.01 16.69
CA VAL A 189 9.94 2.19 15.57
C VAL A 189 8.74 1.37 15.07
N LEU A 190 8.59 1.28 13.75
CA LEU A 190 7.59 0.47 13.05
C LEU A 190 8.30 -0.47 12.08
N LEU A 191 7.95 -1.75 12.14
CA LEU A 191 8.41 -2.79 11.24
C LEU A 191 7.24 -3.22 10.34
N ALA A 192 7.35 -2.94 9.04
CA ALA A 192 6.29 -3.20 8.09
C ALA A 192 6.64 -4.37 7.16
N GLN A 193 5.70 -5.29 7.02
CA GLN A 193 5.71 -6.28 5.95
C GLN A 193 4.79 -5.81 4.83
N CYS A 194 5.22 -6.02 3.59
CA CYS A 194 4.45 -5.74 2.39
C CYS A 194 3.97 -7.06 1.80
N THR A 195 2.69 -7.15 1.41
CA THR A 195 2.18 -8.35 0.77
C THR A 195 1.30 -8.03 -0.42
N LEU A 196 1.52 -8.79 -1.48
CA LEU A 196 0.60 -8.87 -2.60
C LEU A 196 -0.34 -10.07 -2.46
N GLU A 197 -0.15 -10.98 -1.50
CA GLU A 197 -0.96 -12.20 -1.39
C GLU A 197 -2.44 -11.89 -1.12
N LYS A 198 -3.33 -12.71 -1.69
CA LYS A 198 -4.78 -12.56 -1.50
C LYS A 198 -5.23 -12.94 -0.09
N ASP A 199 -4.61 -13.97 0.49
CA ASP A 199 -4.91 -14.45 1.84
C ASP A 199 -3.87 -13.91 2.83
N PHE A 200 -3.92 -12.60 3.08
CA PHE A 200 -2.89 -11.88 3.82
C PHE A 200 -3.03 -11.91 5.34
N VAL A 201 -4.15 -12.39 5.90
CA VAL A 201 -4.43 -12.31 7.36
C VAL A 201 -3.36 -13.01 8.20
N GLN A 202 -2.78 -14.10 7.70
CA GLN A 202 -1.71 -14.81 8.42
C GLN A 202 -0.40 -14.02 8.44
N LYS A 203 -0.14 -13.19 7.41
CA LYS A 203 1.08 -12.36 7.30
C LYS A 203 1.20 -11.33 8.40
N ALA A 204 0.08 -10.91 9.00
CA ALA A 204 0.09 -9.98 10.14
C ALA A 204 0.91 -10.47 11.35
N ALA A 205 1.31 -11.74 11.38
CA ALA A 205 2.12 -12.33 12.45
C ALA A 205 3.55 -12.73 12.00
N ASP A 206 3.98 -12.48 10.75
CA ASP A 206 5.30 -12.94 10.28
C ASP A 206 6.46 -12.15 10.90
N VAL A 207 6.20 -10.92 11.36
CA VAL A 207 7.21 -10.08 12.03
C VAL A 207 7.31 -10.48 13.50
N ASP A 208 8.37 -11.20 13.86
CA ASP A 208 8.69 -11.50 15.27
C ASP A 208 9.37 -10.30 15.93
N VAL A 209 8.55 -9.51 16.62
CA VAL A 209 8.94 -8.29 17.34
C VAL A 209 10.04 -8.54 18.37
N ARG A 210 10.02 -9.68 19.08
CA ARG A 210 11.01 -10.01 20.11
C ARG A 210 12.36 -10.30 19.50
N VAL A 211 12.36 -11.00 18.37
CA VAL A 211 13.57 -11.27 17.60
C VAL A 211 14.18 -9.96 17.09
N TRP A 212 13.36 -9.06 16.55
CA TRP A 212 13.80 -7.75 16.06
C TRP A 212 14.34 -6.83 17.18
N ALA A 213 13.68 -6.77 18.33
CA ALA A 213 14.17 -6.07 19.52
C ALA A 213 15.43 -6.75 20.13
N GLY A 214 15.68 -8.01 19.78
CA GLY A 214 16.93 -8.71 20.12
C GLY A 214 18.08 -8.39 19.17
N TYR A 215 17.79 -8.09 17.90
CA TYR A 215 18.76 -7.70 16.87
C TYR A 215 19.18 -6.24 16.98
N LEU A 216 18.22 -5.37 17.22
CA LEU A 216 18.40 -3.94 17.45
C LEU A 216 18.17 -3.72 18.94
N ARG A 217 19.12 -3.16 19.67
CA ARG A 217 18.95 -2.92 21.11
C ARG A 217 17.98 -1.76 21.35
N LEU A 218 16.70 -1.99 21.07
CA LEU A 218 15.62 -1.04 21.22
C LEU A 218 15.15 -1.04 22.68
N ASP A 219 15.01 0.15 23.26
CA ASP A 219 14.50 0.31 24.63
C ASP A 219 12.98 0.16 24.73
N ILE A 220 12.29 0.22 23.58
CA ILE A 220 10.86 0.01 23.46
C ILE A 220 10.57 -1.05 22.40
N GLU A 221 9.47 -1.76 22.59
CA GLU A 221 9.00 -2.75 21.63
C GLU A 221 8.54 -2.05 20.34
N PRO A 222 9.04 -2.43 19.15
CA PRO A 222 8.59 -1.81 17.91
C PRO A 222 7.16 -2.24 17.58
N TYR A 223 6.42 -1.35 16.95
CA TYR A 223 5.11 -1.68 16.37
C TYR A 223 5.30 -2.50 15.09
N THR A 224 4.29 -3.27 14.70
CA THR A 224 4.25 -3.92 13.38
C THR A 224 3.21 -3.26 12.48
N ALA A 225 3.42 -3.33 11.18
CA ALA A 225 2.42 -3.01 10.17
C ALA A 225 2.34 -4.08 9.07
N LEU A 226 1.17 -4.21 8.46
CA LEU A 226 0.97 -4.97 7.23
C LEU A 226 0.46 -4.03 6.13
N ALA A 227 1.26 -3.87 5.09
CA ALA A 227 0.94 -3.07 3.91
C ALA A 227 0.34 -3.95 2.79
N ILE A 228 -0.85 -3.55 2.33
CA ILE A 228 -1.67 -4.30 1.38
C ILE A 228 -2.15 -3.32 0.29
N PRO A 229 -2.00 -3.65 -1.01
CA PRO A 229 -2.44 -2.77 -2.09
C PRO A 229 -3.96 -2.72 -2.26
N ASP A 230 -4.69 -3.65 -1.62
CA ASP A 230 -6.15 -3.73 -1.63
C ASP A 230 -6.79 -2.78 -0.61
N VAL A 231 -8.06 -2.45 -0.81
CA VAL A 231 -8.90 -1.86 0.25
C VAL A 231 -9.49 -3.00 1.06
N VAL A 232 -9.07 -3.11 2.33
CA VAL A 232 -9.54 -4.19 3.22
C VAL A 232 -11.00 -3.91 3.59
N PRO A 233 -11.91 -4.89 3.41
CA PRO A 233 -13.31 -4.71 3.76
C PRO A 233 -13.49 -4.62 5.28
N ALA A 234 -14.48 -3.86 5.72
CA ALA A 234 -14.86 -3.82 7.12
C ALA A 234 -15.39 -5.19 7.59
N GLY A 235 -15.31 -5.45 8.89
CA GLY A 235 -15.81 -6.68 9.51
C GLY A 235 -14.69 -7.59 10.02
N GLU A 236 -14.88 -8.90 9.91
CA GLU A 236 -14.01 -9.91 10.51
C GLU A 236 -12.54 -9.81 10.05
N GLU A 237 -12.31 -9.64 8.74
CA GLU A 237 -10.97 -9.55 8.16
C GLU A 237 -10.21 -8.32 8.68
N TRP A 238 -10.86 -7.16 8.70
CA TRP A 238 -10.30 -5.95 9.30
C TRP A 238 -10.00 -6.13 10.78
N ASN A 239 -10.95 -6.69 11.55
CA ASN A 239 -10.80 -6.87 12.99
C ASN A 239 -9.66 -7.85 13.32
N ALA A 240 -9.53 -8.93 12.54
CA ALA A 240 -8.47 -9.91 12.71
C ALA A 240 -7.08 -9.30 12.46
N LEU A 241 -6.95 -8.44 11.46
CA LEU A 241 -5.71 -7.70 11.18
C LEU A 241 -5.42 -6.64 12.24
N ALA A 242 -6.39 -5.78 12.53
CA ALA A 242 -6.24 -4.65 13.46
C ALA A 242 -5.96 -5.09 14.90
N ALA A 243 -6.33 -6.32 15.27
CA ALA A 243 -5.98 -6.92 16.57
C ALA A 243 -4.49 -7.30 16.68
N LYS A 244 -3.76 -7.41 15.57
CA LYS A 244 -2.38 -7.90 15.52
C LYS A 244 -1.36 -6.85 15.08
N THR A 245 -1.76 -5.95 14.20
CA THR A 245 -0.83 -5.06 13.50
C THR A 245 -1.49 -3.77 13.03
N VAL A 246 -0.69 -2.74 12.73
CA VAL A 246 -1.18 -1.55 12.04
C VAL A 246 -1.54 -1.92 10.60
N VAL A 247 -2.81 -1.81 10.26
CA VAL A 247 -3.30 -2.09 8.89
C VAL A 247 -2.99 -0.91 7.99
N LEU A 248 -2.19 -1.11 6.94
CA LEU A 248 -1.88 -0.12 5.91
C LEU A 248 -2.46 -0.59 4.57
N ASP A 249 -3.76 -0.41 4.41
CA ASP A 249 -4.47 -0.73 3.16
C ASP A 249 -4.31 0.40 2.12
N ARG A 250 -4.86 0.22 0.91
CA ARG A 250 -4.73 1.21 -0.18
C ARG A 250 -5.11 2.62 0.24
N VAL A 251 -6.21 2.77 0.97
CA VAL A 251 -6.72 4.07 1.41
C VAL A 251 -5.71 4.74 2.33
N ARG A 252 -5.22 4.01 3.34
CA ARG A 252 -4.25 4.57 4.30
C ARG A 252 -2.91 4.88 3.64
N LEU A 253 -2.41 4.00 2.77
CA LEU A 253 -1.17 4.23 2.04
C LEU A 253 -1.25 5.48 1.15
N ALA A 254 -2.33 5.61 0.36
CA ALA A 254 -2.53 6.77 -0.50
C ALA A 254 -2.70 8.07 0.29
N ALA A 255 -3.42 8.03 1.42
CA ALA A 255 -3.67 9.22 2.26
C ALA A 255 -2.41 9.78 2.94
N MET A 256 -1.41 8.95 3.20
CA MET A 256 -0.18 9.37 3.90
C MET A 256 0.90 9.94 2.98
N ILE A 257 0.76 9.74 1.66
CA ILE A 257 1.74 10.20 0.69
C ILE A 257 1.37 11.63 0.24
N PRO A 258 2.28 12.61 0.39
CA PRO A 258 2.04 13.96 -0.11
C PRO A 258 1.80 13.97 -1.62
N GLN A 259 0.92 14.84 -2.10
CA GLN A 259 0.51 14.90 -3.51
C GLN A 259 1.69 15.09 -4.49
N GLU A 260 2.71 15.85 -4.08
CA GLU A 260 3.90 16.13 -4.89
C GLU A 260 4.99 15.04 -4.79
N ALA A 261 4.80 14.03 -3.93
CA ALA A 261 5.81 13.00 -3.67
C ALA A 261 6.10 12.10 -4.90
N HIS A 262 5.25 12.11 -5.93
CA HIS A 262 5.51 11.41 -7.19
C HIS A 262 6.74 11.95 -7.94
N LEU A 263 7.16 13.17 -7.62
CA LEU A 263 8.39 13.77 -8.14
C LEU A 263 9.64 13.27 -7.41
N ASP A 264 9.48 12.70 -6.21
CA ASP A 264 10.58 12.16 -5.41
C ASP A 264 11.21 10.96 -6.12
N ASP A 265 12.53 10.79 -5.94
CA ASP A 265 13.28 9.71 -6.59
C ASP A 265 12.78 8.30 -6.20
N ASP A 266 12.08 8.17 -5.07
CA ASP A 266 11.49 6.90 -4.62
C ASP A 266 10.21 6.52 -5.36
N LEU A 267 9.36 7.49 -5.69
CA LEU A 267 8.04 7.25 -6.30
C LEU A 267 8.03 7.50 -7.81
N ARG A 268 9.04 8.17 -8.37
CA ARG A 268 9.19 8.29 -9.83
C ARG A 268 9.24 6.92 -10.53
N PRO A 269 9.97 5.90 -10.04
CA PRO A 269 9.92 4.55 -10.61
C PRO A 269 8.52 3.92 -10.53
N VAL A 270 7.78 4.17 -9.46
CA VAL A 270 6.41 3.65 -9.28
C VAL A 270 5.45 4.30 -10.29
N SER A 271 5.58 5.61 -10.51
CA SER A 271 4.75 6.37 -11.46
C SER A 271 5.00 5.93 -12.90
N ARG A 272 6.28 5.74 -13.29
CA ARG A 272 6.66 5.20 -14.60
C ARG A 272 6.14 3.78 -14.81
N TRP A 273 6.31 2.92 -13.82
CA TRP A 273 5.77 1.57 -13.87
C TRP A 273 4.25 1.57 -14.03
N ALA A 274 3.53 2.42 -13.30
CA ALA A 274 2.09 2.55 -13.45
C ALA A 274 1.70 3.02 -14.86
N GLU A 275 2.41 4.01 -15.41
CA GLU A 275 2.20 4.50 -16.78
C GLU A 275 2.36 3.40 -17.83
N GLU A 276 3.49 2.68 -17.82
CA GLU A 276 3.77 1.56 -18.74
C GLU A 276 2.68 0.47 -18.65
N ARG A 277 2.16 0.21 -17.44
CA ARG A 277 1.09 -0.77 -17.22
C ARG A 277 -0.25 -0.29 -17.74
N LEU A 278 -0.56 1.00 -17.59
CA LEU A 278 -1.75 1.58 -18.22
C LEU A 278 -1.69 1.53 -19.74
N GLU A 279 -0.53 1.79 -20.34
CA GLU A 279 -0.35 1.69 -21.80
C GLU A 279 -0.55 0.27 -22.30
N LEU A 280 0.02 -0.72 -21.62
CA LEU A 280 -0.14 -2.12 -22.00
C LEU A 280 -1.57 -2.63 -21.81
N MET A 281 -2.28 -2.16 -20.77
CA MET A 281 -3.70 -2.49 -20.58
C MET A 281 -4.56 -1.91 -21.72
N ARG A 282 -4.24 -0.70 -22.19
CA ARG A 282 -4.94 -0.04 -23.31
C ARG A 282 -4.70 -0.72 -24.65
N ALA A 283 -3.53 -1.31 -24.86
CA ALA A 283 -3.22 -2.04 -26.08
C ALA A 283 -3.98 -3.37 -26.19
N GLN A 284 -4.64 -3.83 -25.13
CA GLN A 284 -5.38 -5.09 -25.06
C GLN A 284 -6.91 -4.93 -25.14
N GLU A 285 -7.42 -3.69 -25.12
CA GLU A 285 -8.83 -3.35 -25.34
C GLU A 285 -9.12 -3.04 -26.81
#